data_AF-A0A914GE98-F1
#
_entry.id   AF-A0A914GE98-F1
#
_cell.length_a   1.000
_cell.length_b   1.000
_cell.length_c   1.000
_cell.angle_alpha   90.00
_cell.angle_beta   90.00
_cell.angle_gamma   90.00
#
_symmetry.space_group_name_H-M   'P 1'
#
loop_
_entity.id
_entity.type
_entity.pdbx_description
1 polymer ?
#
loop_
_entity_poly.entity_id
_entity_poly.type
_entity_poly.pdbx_seq_one_letter_code
_entity_poly.pdbx_strand_id
1 'polypeptide(L)'
;MLESGMKEATENKMIITDFSFEIVDAAIKLCYNSDIPQNFGTEDILSLYKFADKYQIKIIMNIVENHLIKHLSPLNVVQIEKFFKDFVHKLHQSCINFLIKCAKESTSVYGADDLDKDLLAKMFLSALRSAVDTDKIPNF
;
A
#
# COMPACT_ATOMS: atom_id res chain seq x y z
N MET A 1 -5.68 24.09 -7.69
CA MET A 1 -7.09 23.77 -7.36
C MET A 1 -7.83 24.97 -6.75
N LEU A 2 -7.21 25.74 -5.84
CA LEU A 2 -7.80 26.97 -5.29
C LEU A 2 -7.31 28.26 -5.98
N GLU A 3 -6.46 28.12 -6.99
CA GLU A 3 -5.98 29.25 -7.79
C GLU A 3 -6.98 29.58 -8.91
N SER A 4 -7.04 30.86 -9.29
CA SER A 4 -8.05 31.42 -10.18
C SER A 4 -8.17 30.69 -11.51
N GLY A 5 -9.40 30.42 -11.94
CA GLY A 5 -9.72 29.83 -13.25
C GLY A 5 -10.50 28.51 -13.19
N MET A 6 -10.74 27.98 -11.99
CA MET A 6 -11.54 26.77 -11.75
C MET A 6 -12.86 27.12 -11.03
N LYS A 7 -13.93 26.37 -11.29
CA LYS A 7 -15.26 26.62 -10.68
C LYS A 7 -15.21 26.52 -9.17
N GLU A 8 -14.36 25.64 -8.67
CA GLU A 8 -14.07 25.40 -7.27
C GLU A 8 -13.52 26.65 -6.57
N ALA A 9 -12.74 27.48 -7.28
CA ALA A 9 -12.20 28.73 -6.77
C ALA A 9 -13.29 29.83 -6.65
N THR A 10 -14.33 29.79 -7.48
CA THR A 10 -15.45 30.74 -7.43
C THR A 10 -16.57 30.30 -6.49
N GLU A 11 -16.79 29.00 -6.34
CA GLU A 11 -17.90 28.44 -5.55
C GLU A 11 -17.52 28.17 -4.09
N ASN A 12 -16.22 28.29 -3.73
CA ASN A 12 -15.69 27.89 -2.42
C ASN A 12 -16.13 26.47 -2.00
N LYS A 13 -16.29 25.60 -2.98
CA LYS A 13 -16.82 24.24 -2.81
C LYS A 13 -16.05 23.28 -3.69
N MET A 14 -15.70 22.14 -3.10
CA MET A 14 -15.16 20.99 -3.82
C MET A 14 -16.08 19.80 -3.56
N ILE A 15 -16.39 19.05 -4.62
CA ILE A 15 -17.16 17.81 -4.51
C ILE A 15 -16.21 16.66 -4.82
N ILE A 16 -16.13 15.71 -3.89
CA ILE A 16 -15.32 14.50 -4.02
C ILE A 16 -16.30 13.32 -4.04
N THR A 17 -16.40 12.64 -5.16
CA THR A 17 -17.33 11.51 -5.37
C THR A 17 -16.65 10.15 -5.32
N ASP A 18 -15.33 10.12 -5.47
CA ASP A 18 -14.58 8.90 -5.74
C ASP A 18 -14.04 8.22 -4.46
N PHE A 19 -14.31 8.82 -3.31
CA PHE A 19 -13.85 8.36 -2.00
C PHE A 19 -14.97 8.45 -0.99
N SER A 20 -14.95 7.55 -0.01
CA SER A 20 -15.90 7.60 1.09
C SER A 20 -15.61 8.80 2.00
N PHE A 21 -16.64 9.22 2.74
CA PHE A 21 -16.51 10.32 3.69
C PHE A 21 -15.39 10.08 4.71
N GLU A 22 -15.25 8.84 5.18
CA GLU A 22 -14.25 8.44 6.17
C GLU A 22 -12.82 8.63 5.66
N ILE A 23 -12.55 8.29 4.39
CA ILE A 23 -11.23 8.49 3.77
C ILE A 23 -10.92 9.97 3.61
N VAL A 24 -11.89 10.76 3.16
CA VAL A 24 -11.73 12.22 2.99
C VAL A 24 -11.50 12.90 4.34
N ASP A 25 -12.31 12.57 5.34
CA ASP A 25 -12.19 13.10 6.71
C ASP A 25 -10.83 12.74 7.33
N ALA A 26 -10.41 11.48 7.19
CA ALA A 26 -9.08 11.04 7.66
C ALA A 26 -7.94 11.76 6.93
N ALA A 27 -8.03 11.95 5.62
CA ALA A 27 -7.01 12.67 4.85
C ALA A 27 -6.91 14.14 5.28
N ILE A 28 -8.03 14.81 5.49
CA ILE A 28 -8.05 16.20 6.00
C ILE A 28 -7.43 16.24 7.40
N LYS A 29 -7.84 15.34 8.29
CA LYS A 29 -7.26 15.26 9.65
C LYS A 29 -5.76 15.01 9.59
N LEU A 30 -5.28 14.18 8.65
CA LEU A 30 -3.87 13.88 8.47
C LEU A 30 -3.02 15.06 7.99
N CYS A 31 -3.64 16.06 7.35
CA CYS A 31 -2.97 17.31 7.02
C CYS A 31 -2.65 18.15 8.27
N TYR A 32 -3.40 17.97 9.36
CA TYR A 32 -3.23 18.74 10.60
C TYR A 32 -2.60 17.92 11.73
N ASN A 33 -2.84 16.61 11.76
CA ASN A 33 -2.38 15.65 12.76
C ASN A 33 -1.62 14.52 12.06
N SER A 34 -0.53 13.99 12.61
CA SER A 34 0.29 13.00 11.90
C SER A 34 -0.10 11.53 12.11
N ASP A 35 -1.29 11.27 12.66
CA ASP A 35 -1.69 9.92 13.08
C ASP A 35 -2.82 9.34 12.22
N ILE A 36 -2.63 8.08 11.80
CA ILE A 36 -3.63 7.30 11.06
C ILE A 36 -4.69 6.79 12.04
N PRO A 37 -5.99 6.84 11.68
CA PRO A 37 -7.05 6.31 12.53
C PRO A 37 -6.84 4.82 12.86
N GLN A 38 -6.95 4.45 14.14
CA GLN A 38 -6.70 3.07 14.59
C GLN A 38 -7.71 2.04 14.07
N ASN A 39 -8.90 2.49 13.68
CA ASN A 39 -9.96 1.65 13.14
C ASN A 39 -9.75 1.31 11.65
N PHE A 40 -8.73 1.85 10.99
CA PHE A 40 -8.49 1.63 9.58
C PHE A 40 -7.82 0.28 9.34
N GLY A 41 -8.43 -0.53 8.48
CA GLY A 41 -7.82 -1.74 7.95
C GLY A 41 -6.82 -1.44 6.84
N THR A 42 -6.16 -2.48 6.33
CA THR A 42 -5.19 -2.34 5.22
C THR A 42 -5.84 -1.71 3.98
N GLU A 43 -7.05 -2.12 3.60
CA GLU A 43 -7.79 -1.54 2.45
C GLU A 43 -8.08 -0.04 2.60
N ASP A 44 -8.45 0.40 3.82
CA ASP A 44 -8.70 1.82 4.10
C ASP A 44 -7.41 2.63 3.99
N ILE A 45 -6.31 2.09 4.49
CA ILE A 45 -4.98 2.71 4.40
C ILE A 45 -4.51 2.81 2.95
N LEU A 46 -4.76 1.78 2.13
CA LEU A 46 -4.47 1.82 0.69
C LEU A 46 -5.36 2.84 -0.03
N SER A 47 -6.64 2.94 0.33
CA SER A 47 -7.56 3.94 -0.21
C SER A 47 -7.16 5.36 0.15
N LEU A 48 -6.65 5.56 1.37
CA LEU A 48 -6.06 6.80 1.83
C LEU A 48 -4.78 7.17 1.04
N TYR A 49 -3.95 6.18 0.69
CA TYR A 49 -2.83 6.39 -0.21
C TYR A 49 -3.30 6.84 -1.60
N LYS A 50 -4.30 6.17 -2.20
CA LYS A 50 -4.87 6.59 -3.51
C LYS A 50 -5.38 8.01 -3.47
N PHE A 51 -6.05 8.40 -2.39
CA PHE A 51 -6.52 9.76 -2.19
C PHE A 51 -5.33 10.73 -2.21
N ALA A 52 -4.31 10.45 -1.40
CA ALA A 52 -3.13 11.29 -1.29
C ALA A 52 -2.37 11.40 -2.62
N ASP A 53 -2.25 10.31 -3.38
CA ASP A 53 -1.64 10.30 -4.71
C ASP A 53 -2.44 11.15 -5.71
N LYS A 54 -3.75 10.94 -5.80
CA LYS A 54 -4.65 11.67 -6.72
C LYS A 54 -4.63 13.19 -6.48
N TYR A 55 -4.60 13.61 -5.22
CA TYR A 55 -4.54 15.03 -4.86
C TYR A 55 -3.10 15.53 -4.62
N GLN A 56 -2.09 14.70 -4.90
CA GLN A 56 -0.66 15.00 -4.76
C GLN A 56 -0.22 15.49 -3.36
N ILE A 57 -0.85 14.95 -2.31
CA ILE A 57 -0.57 15.27 -0.91
C ILE A 57 0.57 14.39 -0.38
N LYS A 58 1.81 14.78 -0.70
CA LYS A 58 3.03 14.01 -0.37
C LYS A 58 3.21 13.68 1.12
N ILE A 59 2.78 14.56 2.01
CA ILE A 59 2.88 14.35 3.46
C ILE A 59 2.08 13.11 3.87
N ILE A 60 0.85 12.98 3.37
CA ILE A 60 -0.01 11.83 3.68
C ILE A 60 0.57 10.54 3.08
N MET A 61 1.06 10.60 1.83
CA MET A 61 1.72 9.44 1.20
C MET A 61 2.87 8.92 2.08
N ASN A 62 3.76 9.80 2.54
CA ASN A 62 4.87 9.43 3.43
C ASN A 62 4.39 8.86 4.77
N ILE A 63 3.34 9.41 5.37
CA ILE A 63 2.77 8.90 6.64
C ILE A 63 2.23 7.48 6.42
N VAL A 64 1.46 7.27 5.36
CA VAL A 64 0.88 5.96 5.01
C VAL A 64 1.98 4.94 4.72
N GLU A 65 2.98 5.28 3.91
CA GLU A 65 4.11 4.39 3.62
C GLU A 65 4.83 3.95 4.90
N ASN A 66 5.17 4.90 5.77
CA ASN A 66 5.85 4.60 7.03
C ASN A 66 5.00 3.74 7.95
N HIS A 67 3.69 3.96 8.00
CA HIS A 67 2.78 3.14 8.77
C HIS A 67 2.72 1.71 8.22
N LEU A 68 2.60 1.54 6.91
CA LEU A 68 2.59 0.22 6.27
C LEU A 68 3.88 -0.55 6.52
N ILE A 69 5.06 0.10 6.41
CA ILE A 69 6.35 -0.53 6.72
C ILE A 69 6.41 -1.02 8.17
N LYS A 70 5.95 -0.19 9.13
CA LYS A 70 5.96 -0.53 10.56
C LYS A 70 5.02 -1.68 10.91
N HIS A 71 3.93 -1.84 10.17
CA HIS A 71 2.89 -2.83 10.42
C HIS A 71 2.85 -3.94 9.36
N LEU A 72 3.98 -4.19 8.69
CA LEU A 72 4.12 -5.33 7.78
C LEU A 72 3.88 -6.64 8.54
N SER A 73 3.04 -7.50 7.97
CA SER A 73 2.71 -8.81 8.48
C SER A 73 2.56 -9.81 7.32
N PRO A 74 2.67 -11.13 7.58
CA PRO A 74 2.49 -12.14 6.54
C PRO A 74 1.10 -12.07 5.86
N LEU A 75 0.10 -11.54 6.57
CA LEU A 75 -1.28 -11.41 6.08
C LEU A 75 -1.46 -10.23 5.13
N ASN A 76 -0.67 -9.15 5.27
CA ASN A 76 -0.85 -7.92 4.50
C ASN A 76 0.27 -7.67 3.47
N VAL A 77 1.44 -8.31 3.61
CA VAL A 77 2.62 -8.03 2.78
C VAL A 77 2.37 -8.27 1.29
N VAL A 78 1.59 -9.31 0.93
CA VAL A 78 1.27 -9.62 -0.48
C VAL A 78 0.35 -8.57 -1.08
N GLN A 79 -0.63 -8.10 -0.29
CA GLN A 79 -1.57 -7.07 -0.75
C GLN A 79 -0.86 -5.72 -0.93
N ILE A 80 -0.01 -5.36 0.03
CA ILE A 80 0.80 -4.13 -0.02
C ILE A 80 1.78 -4.20 -1.20
N GLU A 81 2.46 -5.33 -1.43
CA GLU A 81 3.41 -5.48 -2.55
C GLU A 81 2.70 -5.30 -3.89
N LYS A 82 1.56 -5.97 -4.10
CA LYS A 82 0.77 -5.82 -5.33
C LYS A 82 0.31 -4.39 -5.57
N PHE A 83 -0.04 -3.68 -4.50
CA PHE A 83 -0.53 -2.32 -4.58
C PHE A 83 0.58 -1.33 -5.02
N PHE A 84 1.79 -1.52 -4.49
CA PHE A 84 2.88 -0.56 -4.62
C PHE A 84 3.96 -0.94 -5.64
N LYS A 85 3.80 -2.07 -6.31
CA LYS A 85 4.76 -2.64 -7.26
C LYS A 85 5.31 -1.60 -8.25
N ASP A 86 4.46 -0.71 -8.73
CA ASP A 86 4.81 0.26 -9.76
C ASP A 86 5.14 1.67 -9.23
N PHE A 87 4.99 1.92 -7.92
CA PHE A 87 4.94 3.29 -7.38
C PHE A 87 6.03 3.61 -6.35
N VAL A 88 6.42 2.69 -5.46
CA VAL A 88 7.23 3.03 -4.27
C VAL A 88 8.39 2.06 -4.03
N HIS A 89 9.61 2.48 -4.37
CA HIS A 89 10.82 1.67 -4.23
C HIS A 89 11.16 1.27 -2.78
N LYS A 90 10.97 2.16 -1.80
CA LYS A 90 11.34 1.91 -0.38
C LYS A 90 10.41 0.88 0.29
N LEU A 91 9.12 1.00 0.03
CA LEU A 91 8.11 0.07 0.55
C LEU A 91 8.25 -1.30 -0.13
N HIS A 92 8.52 -1.33 -1.43
CA HIS A 92 8.83 -2.56 -2.16
C HIS A 92 10.05 -3.29 -1.57
N GLN A 93 11.17 -2.59 -1.34
CA GLN A 93 12.34 -3.18 -0.68
C GLN A 93 12.03 -3.69 0.74
N SER A 94 11.21 -2.96 1.49
CA SER A 94 10.80 -3.38 2.84
C SER A 94 9.95 -4.66 2.81
N CYS A 95 9.03 -4.77 1.84
CA CYS A 95 8.23 -5.98 1.62
C CYS A 95 9.11 -7.18 1.24
N ILE A 96 10.06 -6.99 0.31
CA ILE A 96 11.02 -8.05 -0.07
C ILE A 96 11.86 -8.49 1.13
N ASN A 97 12.41 -7.55 1.89
CA ASN A 97 13.21 -7.86 3.06
C ASN A 97 12.41 -8.62 4.13
N PHE A 98 11.14 -8.25 4.32
CA PHE A 98 10.24 -8.95 5.23
C PHE A 98 9.97 -10.39 4.76
N LEU A 99 9.69 -10.58 3.47
CA LEU A 99 9.50 -11.91 2.88
C LEU A 99 10.74 -12.80 3.02
N ILE A 100 11.94 -12.25 2.77
CA ILE A 100 13.21 -12.96 2.96
C ILE A 100 13.41 -13.35 4.43
N LYS A 101 13.06 -12.46 5.38
CA LYS A 101 13.16 -12.74 6.81
C LYS A 101 12.23 -13.88 7.22
N CYS A 102 10.95 -13.83 6.82
CA CYS A 102 10.00 -14.91 7.11
C CYS A 102 10.46 -16.26 6.53
N ALA A 103 11.02 -16.26 5.31
CA ALA A 103 11.54 -17.47 4.70
C ALA A 103 12.74 -18.08 5.47
N LYS A 104 13.64 -17.23 5.98
CA LYS A 104 14.78 -17.66 6.81
C LYS A 104 14.34 -18.22 8.17
N GLU A 105 13.31 -17.63 8.77
CA GLU A 105 12.75 -18.12 10.04
C GLU A 105 12.02 -19.46 9.86
N SER A 106 11.33 -19.67 8.74
CA SER A 106 10.68 -20.96 8.42
C SER A 106 11.66 -22.12 8.13
N THR A 107 12.92 -21.83 7.85
CA THR A 107 13.96 -22.84 7.56
C THR A 107 14.80 -23.22 8.77
N SER A 108 14.75 -22.45 9.87
CA SER A 108 15.51 -22.72 11.09
C SER A 108 14.71 -23.46 12.17
N VAL A 109 13.38 -23.52 12.06
CA VAL A 109 12.48 -24.17 13.02
C VAL A 109 11.96 -25.49 12.44
N TYR A 110 12.82 -26.50 12.42
CA TYR A 110 12.51 -27.93 12.22
C TYR A 110 11.81 -28.36 10.92
N GLY A 111 12.11 -29.59 10.51
CA GLY A 111 11.65 -30.19 9.27
C GLY A 111 10.13 -30.17 9.13
N ALA A 112 9.69 -29.64 7.98
CA ALA A 112 8.64 -30.23 7.15
C ALA A 112 7.47 -30.93 7.90
N ASP A 113 6.55 -30.16 8.46
CA ASP A 113 5.17 -30.63 8.64
C ASP A 113 4.18 -29.71 7.90
N ASP A 114 3.22 -30.36 7.24
CA ASP A 114 2.66 -30.03 5.92
C ASP A 114 1.71 -28.82 5.80
N LEU A 115 1.65 -27.89 6.76
CA LEU A 115 0.63 -26.83 6.72
C LEU A 115 1.12 -25.45 6.26
N ASP A 116 2.40 -25.12 6.45
CA ASP A 116 2.95 -23.81 6.04
C ASP A 116 3.57 -23.79 4.65
N LYS A 117 3.92 -24.95 4.08
CA LYS A 117 4.52 -25.01 2.75
C LYS A 117 3.58 -24.56 1.64
N ASP A 118 2.27 -24.82 1.76
CA ASP A 118 1.30 -24.44 0.74
C ASP A 118 1.01 -22.94 0.78
N LEU A 119 0.97 -22.33 1.98
CA LEU A 119 0.84 -20.87 2.11
C LEU A 119 2.12 -20.16 1.68
N LEU A 120 3.30 -20.64 2.11
CA LEU A 120 4.59 -20.11 1.68
C LEU A 120 4.77 -20.30 0.17
N ALA A 121 4.46 -21.48 -0.38
CA ALA A 121 4.53 -21.75 -1.82
C ALA A 121 3.50 -20.92 -2.58
N LYS A 122 2.30 -20.66 -2.07
CA LYS A 122 1.33 -19.74 -2.69
C LYS A 122 1.81 -18.30 -2.62
N MET A 123 2.45 -17.87 -1.53
CA MET A 123 3.07 -16.55 -1.41
C MET A 123 4.24 -16.40 -2.40
N PHE A 124 5.15 -17.38 -2.44
CA PHE A 124 6.27 -17.45 -3.38
C PHE A 124 5.80 -17.56 -4.84
N LEU A 125 4.82 -18.40 -5.16
CA LEU A 125 4.24 -18.53 -6.49
C LEU A 125 3.48 -17.27 -6.89
N SER A 126 2.84 -16.56 -5.97
CA SER A 126 2.19 -15.29 -6.28
C SER A 126 3.20 -14.17 -6.54
N ALA A 127 4.31 -14.13 -5.79
CA ALA A 127 5.41 -13.19 -5.99
C ALA A 127 6.19 -13.50 -7.29
N LEU A 128 6.47 -14.78 -7.55
CA LEU A 128 7.10 -15.25 -8.79
C LEU A 128 6.19 -15.05 -10.00
N ARG A 129 4.88 -15.30 -9.90
CA ARG A 129 3.93 -15.06 -11.00
C ARG A 129 3.80 -13.57 -11.31
N SER A 130 3.79 -12.71 -10.29
CA SER A 130 3.90 -11.26 -10.45
C SER A 130 5.21 -10.86 -11.15
N ALA A 131 6.34 -11.51 -10.87
CA ALA A 131 7.63 -11.25 -11.50
C ALA A 131 7.77 -11.84 -12.92
N VAL A 132 7.06 -12.92 -13.26
CA VAL A 132 7.10 -13.58 -14.58
C VAL A 132 6.12 -12.93 -15.57
N ASP A 133 5.01 -12.36 -15.11
CA ASP A 133 4.11 -11.58 -15.98
C ASP A 133 4.78 -10.27 -16.49
N THR A 134 5.86 -9.81 -15.84
CA THR A 134 6.68 -8.66 -16.28
C THR A 134 7.70 -9.00 -17.39
N ASP A 135 7.91 -10.28 -17.75
CA ASP A 135 8.79 -10.66 -18.87
C ASP A 135 8.07 -10.74 -20.24
N LYS A 136 6.78 -10.38 -20.30
CA LYS A 136 6.11 -10.07 -21.58
C LYS A 136 6.31 -8.60 -21.94
N ILE A 137 7.55 -8.25 -22.22
CA ILE A 137 7.92 -7.03 -22.95
C ILE A 137 7.20 -7.08 -24.32
N PRO A 138 6.50 -6.02 -24.75
CA PRO A 138 5.92 -5.97 -26.08
C PRO A 138 7.03 -6.00 -27.13
N ASN A 139 6.93 -6.94 -28.06
CA ASN A 139 7.72 -6.91 -29.29
C ASN A 139 7.47 -5.57 -29.99
N PHE A 140 8.50 -4.74 -30.06
CA PHE A 140 8.66 -3.76 -31.14
C PHE A 140 9.16 -4.48 -32.39
#